data_AF-A0A3S8UJZ8-F1
#
_entry.id   AF-A0A3S8UJZ8-F1
#
_cell.length_a   1.000
_cell.length_b   1.000
_cell.length_c   1.000
_cell.angle_alpha   90.00
_cell.angle_beta   90.00
_cell.angle_gamma   90.00
#
_symmetry.space_group_name_H-M   'P 1'
#
loop_
_entity.id
_entity.type
_entity.pdbx_description
1 polymer ?
#
loop_
_entity_poly.entity_id
_entity_poly.type
_entity_poly.pdbx_seq_one_letter_code
_entity_poly.pdbx_strand_id
1 'polypeptide(L)'
;MTSKLIESLRDDLCALERAGAVGKVTLRDFEAICPAPVRAFTAQDIKQLREALNFSQPVFALHLHTSASTVRKWEQGETRPAGPALKLLNVIADKGLQAIL
;
A
#
# COMPACT_ATOMS: atom_id res chain seq x y z
N MET A 1 -0.60 -11.35 10.34
CA MET A 1 0.22 -12.43 10.91
C MET A 1 1.54 -12.44 10.17
N THR A 2 2.66 -12.15 10.84
CA THR A 2 3.99 -12.40 10.26
C THR A 2 4.17 -13.90 10.09
N SER A 3 4.65 -14.32 8.92
CA SER A 3 4.96 -15.72 8.65
C SER A 3 6.04 -16.23 9.61
N LYS A 4 5.95 -17.48 10.10
CA LYS A 4 7.01 -18.12 10.90
C LYS A 4 8.40 -18.04 10.23
N LEU A 5 8.41 -18.00 8.90
CA LEU A 5 9.64 -17.82 8.11
C LEU A 5 10.29 -16.45 8.36
N ILE A 6 9.49 -15.39 8.49
CA ILE A 6 9.97 -14.03 8.75
C ILE A 6 10.57 -13.92 10.15
N GLU A 7 10.01 -14.64 11.13
CA GLU A 7 10.54 -14.67 12.50
C GLU A 7 11.89 -15.40 12.54
N SER A 8 11.98 -16.57 11.91
CA SER A 8 13.25 -17.32 11.79
C SER A 8 14.35 -16.50 11.12
N LEU A 9 14.05 -15.83 10.00
CA LEU A 9 15.03 -15.01 9.28
C LEU A 9 15.53 -13.82 10.10
N ARG A 10 14.70 -13.30 11.00
CA ARG A 10 15.08 -12.20 11.89
C ARG A 10 16.10 -12.65 12.93
N ASP A 11 15.90 -13.82 13.51
CA ASP A 11 16.80 -14.38 14.51
C ASP A 11 18.18 -14.67 13.89
N ASP A 12 18.20 -15.21 12.66
CA ASP A 12 19.43 -15.47 11.91
C ASP A 12 20.21 -14.18 11.59
N LEU A 13 19.50 -13.12 11.15
CA LEU A 13 20.10 -11.81 10.90
C LEU A 13 20.69 -11.18 12.17
N CYS A 14 20.00 -11.31 13.31
CA CYS A 14 20.53 -10.87 14.59
C CYS A 14 21.80 -11.64 15.00
N ALA A 15 21.90 -12.93 14.67
CA ALA A 15 23.11 -13.71 14.93
C ALA A 15 24.29 -13.25 14.05
N LEU A 16 24.03 -12.99 12.77
CA LEU A 16 25.05 -12.50 11.84
C LEU A 16 25.56 -11.10 12.19
N GLU A 17 24.69 -10.21 12.69
CA GLU A 17 25.07 -8.86 13.14
C GLU A 17 26.00 -8.94 14.35
N ARG A 18 25.68 -9.78 15.34
CA ARG A 18 26.55 -10.02 16.50
C ARG A 18 27.90 -10.61 16.11
N ALA A 19 27.95 -11.41 15.05
CA ALA A 19 29.18 -11.96 14.51
C ALA A 19 30.00 -10.96 13.68
N GLY A 20 29.49 -9.75 13.44
CA GLY A 20 30.13 -8.73 12.58
C GLY A 20 30.13 -9.10 11.10
N ALA A 21 29.42 -10.17 10.71
CA ALA A 21 29.32 -10.63 9.32
C ALA A 21 28.42 -9.71 8.47
N VAL A 22 27.49 -9.00 9.13
CA VAL A 22 26.63 -7.97 8.54
C VAL A 22 26.58 -6.75 9.46
N GLY A 23 26.38 -5.56 8.89
CA GLY A 23 26.16 -4.34 9.67
C GLY A 23 24.82 -4.34 10.41
N LYS A 24 24.57 -3.32 11.24
CA LYS A 24 23.31 -3.18 11.99
C LYS A 24 22.12 -3.08 11.04
N VAL A 25 21.33 -4.15 10.97
CA VAL A 25 20.04 -4.19 10.24
C VAL A 25 18.93 -3.82 11.20
N THR A 26 18.16 -2.78 10.90
CA THR A 26 17.00 -2.37 11.70
C THR A 26 15.73 -3.08 11.24
N LEU A 27 14.72 -3.18 12.11
CA LEU A 27 13.39 -3.65 11.71
C LEU A 27 12.80 -2.83 10.54
N ARG A 28 13.16 -1.54 10.44
CA ARG A 28 12.81 -0.69 9.29
C ARG A 28 13.46 -1.17 8.00
N ASP A 29 14.73 -1.59 8.05
CA ASP A 29 15.42 -2.13 6.88
C ASP A 29 14.78 -3.44 6.42
N PHE A 30 14.32 -4.27 7.36
CA PHE A 30 13.63 -5.51 7.03
C PHE A 30 12.22 -5.29 6.45
N GLU A 31 11.42 -4.38 7.02
CA GLU A 31 10.13 -3.98 6.46
C GLU A 31 10.27 -3.33 5.07
N ALA A 32 11.38 -2.63 4.82
CA ALA A 32 11.68 -2.07 3.51
C ALA A 32 12.03 -3.15 2.46
N ILE A 33 12.66 -4.25 2.88
CA ILE A 33 12.99 -5.40 2.01
C ILE A 33 11.75 -6.24 1.69
N CYS A 34 10.81 -6.36 2.62
CA CYS A 34 9.55 -7.07 2.44
C CYS A 34 8.35 -6.17 2.79
N PRO A 35 8.04 -5.17 1.95
CA PRO A 35 6.88 -4.33 2.17
C PRO A 35 5.62 -5.19 2.17
N ALA A 36 4.68 -4.86 3.06
CA ALA A 36 3.39 -5.55 3.11
C ALA A 36 2.75 -5.57 1.71
N PRO A 37 2.21 -6.73 1.29
CA PRO A 37 1.63 -6.88 -0.04
C PRO A 37 0.53 -5.83 -0.24
N VAL A 38 0.55 -5.20 -1.41
CA VAL A 38 -0.44 -4.20 -1.81
C VAL A 38 -1.71 -4.94 -2.22
N ARG A 39 -2.84 -4.72 -1.51
CA ARG A 39 -4.10 -5.38 -1.86
C ARG A 39 -4.57 -4.90 -3.22
N ALA A 40 -5.06 -5.83 -4.04
CA ALA A 40 -5.79 -5.48 -5.26
C ALA A 40 -7.14 -4.85 -4.89
N PHE A 41 -7.58 -3.90 -5.70
CA PHE A 41 -8.90 -3.29 -5.58
C PHE A 41 -9.77 -3.72 -6.77
N THR A 42 -10.99 -4.18 -6.47
CA THR A 42 -12.05 -4.32 -7.47
C THR A 42 -12.66 -2.95 -7.79
N ALA A 43 -13.41 -2.87 -8.89
CA ALA A 43 -14.15 -1.67 -9.26
C ALA A 43 -15.08 -1.19 -8.13
N GLN A 44 -15.72 -2.14 -7.44
CA GLN A 44 -16.61 -1.88 -6.33
C GLN A 44 -15.87 -1.36 -5.09
N ASP A 45 -14.68 -1.91 -4.79
CA ASP A 45 -13.87 -1.45 -3.65
C ASP A 45 -13.46 0.02 -3.82
N ILE A 46 -13.11 0.43 -5.04
CA ILE A 46 -12.71 1.81 -5.35
C ILE A 46 -13.90 2.76 -5.17
N LYS A 47 -15.07 2.37 -5.68
CA LYS A 47 -16.30 3.12 -5.52
C LYS A 47 -16.68 3.29 -4.05
N GLN A 48 -16.63 2.21 -3.28
CA GLN A 48 -16.94 2.23 -1.85
C GLN A 48 -15.95 3.09 -1.06
N LEU A 49 -14.65 2.98 -1.36
CA LEU A 49 -13.64 3.83 -0.73
C LEU A 49 -13.92 5.32 -0.97
N ARG A 50 -14.22 5.69 -2.23
CA ARG A 50 -14.56 7.07 -2.59
C ARG A 50 -15.82 7.55 -1.85
N GLU A 51 -16.86 6.73 -1.83
CA GLU A 51 -18.14 7.07 -1.20
C GLU A 51 -18.02 7.17 0.33
N ALA A 52 -17.20 6.33 0.97
CA ALA A 52 -16.91 6.41 2.40
C ALA A 52 -16.20 7.72 2.78
N LEU A 53 -15.46 8.33 1.86
CA LEU A 53 -14.85 9.66 2.02
C LEU A 53 -15.82 10.81 1.72
N ASN A 54 -17.06 10.52 1.30
CA ASN A 54 -18.05 11.48 0.81
C ASN A 54 -17.58 12.30 -0.41
N PHE A 55 -16.76 11.70 -1.28
CA PHE A 55 -16.19 12.39 -2.43
C PHE A 55 -16.91 12.08 -3.74
N SER A 56 -17.02 13.09 -4.59
CA SER A 56 -17.38 12.90 -6.00
C SER A 56 -16.18 12.33 -6.78
N GLN A 57 -16.42 11.73 -7.95
CA GLN A 57 -15.34 11.18 -8.78
C GLN A 57 -14.26 12.23 -9.12
N PRO A 58 -14.59 13.48 -9.50
CA PRO A 58 -13.57 14.50 -9.75
C PRO A 58 -12.77 14.91 -8.51
N VAL A 59 -13.41 15.02 -7.33
CA VAL A 59 -12.71 15.36 -6.08
C VAL A 59 -11.76 14.24 -5.68
N PHE A 60 -12.19 12.99 -5.80
CA PHE A 60 -11.32 11.84 -5.53
C PHE A 60 -10.14 11.76 -6.50
N ALA A 61 -10.39 12.04 -7.79
CA ALA A 61 -9.33 12.10 -8.80
C ALA A 61 -8.28 13.17 -8.49
N LEU A 62 -8.71 14.34 -8.00
CA LEU A 62 -7.82 15.43 -7.60
C LEU A 62 -6.83 14.98 -6.52
N HIS A 63 -7.32 14.33 -5.45
CA HIS A 63 -6.46 13.81 -4.37
C HIS A 63 -5.52 12.68 -4.82
N LEU A 64 -5.92 11.91 -5.83
CA LEU A 64 -5.10 10.85 -6.40
C LEU A 64 -4.14 11.35 -7.50
N HIS A 65 -4.13 12.65 -7.82
CA HIS A 65 -3.40 13.22 -8.95
C HIS A 65 -3.63 12.47 -10.26
N THR A 66 -4.90 12.14 -10.54
CA THR A 66 -5.33 11.49 -11.78
C THR A 66 -6.54 12.20 -12.37
N SER A 67 -7.03 11.74 -13.52
CA SER A 67 -8.21 12.32 -14.15
C SER A 67 -9.51 11.68 -13.64
N ALA A 68 -10.62 12.44 -13.65
CA ALA A 68 -11.93 11.89 -13.33
C ALA A 68 -12.33 10.73 -14.27
N SER A 69 -11.89 10.76 -15.53
CA SER A 69 -12.13 9.67 -16.48
C SER A 69 -11.35 8.41 -16.10
N THR A 70 -10.14 8.54 -15.54
CA THR A 70 -9.38 7.41 -14.98
C THR A 70 -10.13 6.76 -13.82
N VAL A 71 -10.59 7.55 -12.83
CA VAL A 71 -11.37 7.05 -11.70
C VAL A 71 -12.64 6.35 -12.17
N ARG A 72 -13.37 6.96 -13.12
CA ARG A 72 -14.56 6.35 -13.71
C ARG A 72 -14.25 4.99 -14.35
N LYS A 73 -13.20 4.89 -15.16
CA LYS A 73 -12.79 3.62 -15.79
C LYS A 73 -12.43 2.55 -14.77
N TRP A 74 -11.80 2.93 -13.66
CA TRP A 74 -11.52 2.01 -12.55
C TRP A 74 -12.81 1.53 -11.88
N GLU A 75 -13.73 2.43 -11.56
CA GLU A 75 -15.04 2.10 -10.94
C GLU A 75 -15.98 1.33 -11.88
N GLN A 76 -15.72 1.34 -13.19
CA GLN A 76 -16.43 0.53 -14.19
C GLN A 76 -15.72 -0.79 -14.50
N GLY A 77 -14.49 -0.98 -14.02
CA GLY A 77 -13.67 -2.16 -14.28
C GLY A 77 -13.05 -2.22 -15.68
N GLU A 78 -13.10 -1.13 -16.46
CA GLU A 78 -12.48 -1.05 -17.79
C GLU A 78 -10.94 -1.07 -17.71
N THR A 79 -10.39 -0.44 -16.68
CA THR A 79 -8.97 -0.47 -16.35
C THR A 79 -8.78 -0.72 -14.86
N ARG A 80 -7.54 -1.00 -14.44
CA ARG A 80 -7.22 -1.23 -13.03
C ARG A 80 -6.08 -0.32 -12.58
N PRO A 81 -6.11 0.19 -11.35
CA PRO A 81 -4.97 0.90 -10.78
C PRO A 81 -3.80 -0.09 -10.63
N ALA A 82 -2.59 0.40 -10.91
CA ALA A 82 -1.35 -0.37 -10.76
C ALA A 82 -0.25 0.53 -10.18
N GLY A 83 0.82 -0.10 -9.69
CA GLY A 83 2.01 0.60 -9.20
C GLY A 83 1.66 1.65 -8.13
N PRO A 84 2.12 2.92 -8.28
CA PRO A 84 1.89 3.97 -7.29
C PRO A 84 0.42 4.25 -6.99
N ALA A 85 -0.46 4.23 -8.00
CA ALA A 85 -1.89 4.49 -7.79
C ALA A 85 -2.53 3.42 -6.90
N LEU A 86 -2.19 2.14 -7.12
CA LEU A 86 -2.69 1.04 -6.30
C LEU A 86 -2.15 1.14 -4.86
N LYS A 87 -0.87 1.53 -4.70
CA LYS A 87 -0.29 1.75 -3.36
C LYS A 87 -0.99 2.90 -2.64
N LEU A 88 -1.29 3.99 -3.33
CA LEU A 88 -1.97 5.16 -2.75
C LEU A 88 -3.39 4.81 -2.29
N LEU A 89 -4.14 4.06 -3.09
CA LEU A 89 -5.47 3.55 -2.69
C LEU A 89 -5.39 2.68 -1.43
N ASN A 90 -4.37 1.84 -1.29
CA ASN A 90 -4.14 1.08 -0.07
C ASN A 90 -3.86 2.00 1.13
N VAL A 91 -2.98 3.00 0.97
CA VAL A 91 -2.65 3.96 2.04
C VAL A 91 -3.91 4.70 2.52
N ILE A 92 -4.72 5.21 1.59
CA ILE A 92 -5.96 5.93 1.92
C ILE A 92 -6.95 5.00 2.64
N ALA A 93 -7.09 3.76 2.18
CA ALA A 93 -8.06 2.85 2.77
C ALA A 93 -7.61 2.26 4.11
N ASP A 94 -6.31 2.20 4.39
CA ASP A 94 -5.78 1.70 5.67
C ASP A 94 -5.61 2.80 6.72
N LYS A 95 -5.28 4.02 6.28
CA LYS A 95 -4.89 5.13 7.17
C LYS A 95 -5.78 6.38 7.06
N GLY A 96 -6.74 6.37 6.14
CA GLY A 96 -7.58 7.53 5.82
C GLY A 96 -6.87 8.55 4.93
N LEU A 97 -7.64 9.55 4.48
CA LEU A 97 -7.16 10.61 3.58
C LEU A 97 -6.02 11.46 4.19
N GLN A 98 -5.99 11.62 5.52
CA GLN A 98 -4.97 12.41 6.23
C GLN A 98 -3.55 11.86 6.05
N ALA A 99 -3.38 10.62 5.60
CA ALA A 99 -2.06 10.05 5.33
C ALA A 99 -1.38 10.62 4.07
N ILE A 100 -2.10 11.41 3.26
CA ILE A 100 -1.64 11.93 1.97
C ILE A 100 -1.87 13.45 1.82
N LEU A 101 -2.27 14.13 2.90
CA LEU A 101 -2.37 15.58 3.01
C LEU A 101 -1.16 16.11 3.79
#